data_AF-A0A534FRN0-F1
#
_entry.id   AF-A0A534FRN0-F1
#
_cell.length_a   1.000
_cell.length_b   1.000
_cell.length_c   1.000
_cell.angle_alpha   90.00
_cell.angle_beta   90.00
_cell.angle_gamma   90.00
#
_symmetry.space_group_name_H-M   'P 1'
#
loop_
_entity.id
_entity.type
_entity.pdbx_description
1 polymer ?
#
loop_
_entity_poly.entity_id
_entity_poly.type
_entity_poly.pdbx_seq_one_letter_code
_entity_poly.pdbx_strand_id
1 'polypeptide(L)' 'MGLDIRIPLGVMFTLLGLLLTGFGFFSDPAIYQRSLGIDINLWWGLALLLFGAVMLGVGWRAAGGRTH' A
#
# COMPACT_ATOMS: atom_id res chain seq x y z
N MET A 1 -23.57 3.84 -13.04
CA MET A 1 -22.74 4.47 -12.00
C MET A 1 -21.37 3.82 -12.07
N GLY A 2 -20.41 4.42 -12.78
CA GLY A 2 -19.06 3.87 -12.86
C GLY A 2 -18.44 3.94 -11.47
N LEU A 3 -18.17 2.78 -10.87
CA LEU A 3 -17.40 2.70 -9.64
C LEU A 3 -16.04 3.36 -9.91
N ASP A 4 -15.65 4.35 -9.10
CA ASP A 4 -14.32 4.94 -9.26
C ASP A 4 -13.28 3.87 -8.96
N ILE A 5 -12.61 3.39 -10.01
CA ILE A 5 -11.64 2.30 -9.94
C ILE A 5 -10.49 2.62 -8.98
N ARG A 6 -10.27 3.90 -8.68
CA ARG A 6 -9.28 4.37 -7.71
C ARG A 6 -9.54 3.82 -6.31
N ILE A 7 -10.81 3.65 -5.93
CA ILE A 7 -11.19 3.20 -4.59
C ILE A 7 -10.83 1.72 -4.40
N PRO A 8 -11.35 0.75 -5.20
CA PRO A 8 -10.95 -0.65 -5.07
C PRO A 8 -9.45 -0.87 -5.21
N LEU A 9 -8.83 -0.20 -6.19
CA LEU A 9 -7.40 -0.37 -6.45
C LEU A 9 -6.56 0.18 -5.28
N GLY A 10 -6.93 1.34 -4.73
CA GLY A 10 -6.29 1.92 -3.55
C GLY A 10 -6.42 1.02 -2.31
N VAL A 11 -7.60 0.40 -2.10
CA VAL A 11 -7.79 -0.57 -1.01
C VAL A 11 -6.85 -1.77 -1.19
N MET A 12 -6.79 -2.36 -2.40
CA MET A 12 -5.93 -3.51 -2.67
C MET A 12 -4.45 -3.19 -2.43
N PHE A 13 -3.95 -2.07 -2.96
CA PHE A 13 -2.55 -1.67 -2.75
C PHE A 13 -2.23 -1.38 -1.29
N THR A 14 -3.16 -0.76 -0.56
CA THR A 14 -2.97 -0.49 0.87
C THR A 14 -2.91 -1.78 1.68
N LEU A 15 -3.80 -2.74 1.42
CA LEU A 15 -3.81 -4.04 2.11
C LEU A 15 -2.54 -4.84 1.82
N LEU A 16 -2.14 -4.92 0.55
CA LEU A 16 -0.91 -5.62 0.15
C LEU A 16 0.34 -4.94 0.72
N GLY A 17 0.40 -3.61 0.68
CA GLY A 17 1.48 -2.84 1.28
C GLY A 17 1.58 -3.05 2.79
N LEU A 18 0.44 -3.11 3.48
CA LEU A 18 0.39 -3.35 4.93
C LEU A 18 0.86 -4.75 5.29
N LEU A 19 0.42 -5.76 4.52
CA LEU A 19 0.88 -7.14 4.69
C LEU A 19 2.38 -7.27 4.45
N LEU A 20 2.90 -6.65 3.38
CA LEU A 20 4.32 -6.73 3.01
C LEU A 20 5.21 -5.94 3.98
N THR A 21 4.75 -4.79 4.46
CA THR A 21 5.42 -4.00 5.51
C THR A 21 5.46 -4.77 6.83
N GLY A 22 4.33 -5.37 7.24
CA GLY A 22 4.26 -6.21 8.42
C GLY A 22 5.17 -7.43 8.32
N PHE A 23 5.15 -8.10 7.17
CA PHE A 23 6.08 -9.20 6.91
C PHE A 23 7.53 -8.73 6.97
N GLY A 24 7.85 -7.59 6.35
CA GLY A 24 9.15 -6.94 6.44
C GLY A 24 9.64 -6.75 7.87
N PHE A 25 8.76 -6.24 8.73
CA PHE A 25 9.04 -5.87 10.11
C PHE A 25 9.12 -7.07 11.08
N PHE A 26 8.30 -8.10 10.88
CA PHE A 26 8.24 -9.28 11.77
C PHE A 26 9.13 -10.44 11.31
N SER A 27 9.72 -10.37 10.11
CA SER A 27 10.59 -11.43 9.59
C SER A 27 11.97 -11.41 10.22
N ASP A 28 12.56 -12.61 10.35
CA ASP A 28 13.91 -12.78 10.88
C ASP A 28 14.96 -12.18 9.92
N PRO A 29 15.90 -11.34 10.41
CA PRO A 29 17.02 -10.80 9.64
C PRO A 29 17.81 -11.85 8.84
N ALA A 30 17.83 -13.11 9.30
CA ALA A 30 18.50 -14.21 8.62
C ALA A 30 17.97 -14.48 7.20
N ILE A 31 16.71 -14.14 6.91
CA ILE A 31 16.10 -14.34 5.58
C ILE A 31 16.66 -13.35 4.55
N TYR A 32 17.11 -12.17 4.99
CA TYR A 32 17.59 -11.08 4.14
C TYR A 32 19.08 -11.15 3.80
N GLN A 33 19.77 -12.22 4.23
CA GLN A 33 21.13 -12.53 3.77
C GLN A 33 21.20 -12.62 2.24
N ARG A 34 20.13 -13.08 1.59
CA ARG A 34 20.04 -13.14 0.12
C ARG A 34 19.82 -11.78 -0.55
N SER A 35 19.44 -10.78 0.24
CA SER A 35 19.11 -9.40 -0.16
C SER A 35 20.21 -8.40 0.22
N LEU A 36 21.45 -8.87 0.48
CA LEU A 36 22.56 -8.06 1.00
C LEU A 36 22.24 -7.40 2.37
N GLY A 37 21.33 -7.99 3.16
CA GLY A 37 20.89 -7.44 4.44
C GLY A 37 19.86 -6.31 4.33
N ILE A 38 19.26 -6.12 3.15
CA ILE A 38 18.22 -5.10 2.92
C ILE A 38 16.84 -5.75 2.96
N ASP A 39 15.95 -5.19 3.79
CA ASP A 39 14.55 -5.62 3.89
C ASP A 39 13.72 -5.10 2.71
N ILE A 40 13.86 -5.74 1.55
CA ILE A 40 13.15 -5.40 0.31
C ILE A 40 11.63 -5.42 0.54
N ASN A 41 11.13 -6.36 1.34
CA ASN A 41 9.72 -6.46 1.69
C ASN A 41 9.22 -5.21 2.43
N LEU A 42 10.03 -4.69 3.37
CA LEU A 42 9.67 -3.50 4.13
C LEU A 42 9.64 -2.26 3.23
N TRP A 43 10.68 -2.05 2.42
CA TRP A 43 10.77 -0.89 1.53
C TRP A 43 9.69 -0.87 0.46
N TRP A 44 9.47 -1.99 -0.23
CA TRP A 44 8.39 -2.08 -1.21
C TRP A 44 7.01 -2.09 -0.57
N GLY A 45 6.87 -2.65 0.63
CA GLY A 45 5.64 -2.60 1.42
C GLY A 45 5.25 -1.16 1.73
N LEU A 46 6.20 -0.36 2.21
CA LEU A 46 5.99 1.06 2.49
C LEU A 46 5.66 1.85 1.21
N ALA A 47 6.34 1.56 0.09
CA ALA A 47 6.04 2.20 -1.20
C ALA A 47 4.61 1.90 -1.67
N LEU A 48 4.17 0.65 -1.59
CA LEU A 48 2.80 0.24 -1.95
C LEU A 48 1.76 0.82 -1.01
N LEU A 49 2.06 0.87 0.29
CA LEU A 49 1.17 1.45 1.29
C LEU A 49 0.99 2.95 1.10
N LEU A 50 2.08 3.69 0.83
CA LEU A 50 2.03 5.11 0.51
C LEU A 50 1.21 5.35 -0.77
N PHE A 51 1.47 4.57 -1.82
CA PHE A 51 0.74 4.67 -3.09
C PHE A 51 -0.77 4.41 -2.91
N GLY A 52 -1.13 3.32 -2.22
CA GLY A 52 -2.51 2.98 -1.92
C GLY A 52 -3.22 4.05 -1.09
N ALA A 53 -2.55 4.59 -0.06
CA ALA A 53 -3.10 5.64 0.79
C ALA A 53 -3.35 6.94 0.02
N VAL A 54 -2.42 7.36 -0.86
CA VAL A 54 -2.61 8.52 -1.73
C VAL A 54 -3.80 8.31 -2.66
N MET A 55 -3.91 7.12 -3.26
CA MET A 55 -5.00 6.80 -4.18
C MET A 55 -6.38 6.83 -3.49
N LEU A 56 -6.46 6.29 -2.27
CA LEU A 56 -7.65 6.37 -1.42
C LEU A 56 -7.98 7.82 -1.03
N GLY A 57 -6.98 8.60 -0.63
CA GLY A 57 -7.15 10.01 -0.28
C GLY A 57 -7.71 10.84 -1.44
N VAL A 58 -7.22 10.62 -2.66
CA VAL A 58 -7.74 11.28 -3.87
C VAL A 58 -9.16 10.79 -4.20
N GLY A 59 -9.41 9.49 -4.12
CA GLY A 59 -10.73 8.89 -4.39
C GLY A 59 -11.80 9.39 -3.41
N TRP A 60 -11.49 9.48 -2.12
CA TRP A 60 -12.41 10.00 -1.10
C TRP A 60 -12.73 11.48 -1.29
N ARG A 61 -11.73 12.29 -1.66
CA ARG A 61 -11.96 13.71 -2.02
C ARG A 61 -12.86 13.86 -3.24
N ALA A 62 -12.69 13.01 -4.27
CA ALA A 62 -13.53 13.01 -5.46
C ALA A 62 -14.97 12.47 -5.22
N ALA A 63 -15.15 11.61 -4.21
CA ALA A 63 -16.46 11.15 -3.77
C ALA A 63 -17.20 12.21 -2.94
N GLY A 64 -16.49 12.96 -2.08
CA GLY A 64 -17.06 14.03 -1.26
C GLY A 64 -17.37 15.34 -2.01
N GLY A 65 -16.79 15.57 -3.19
CA GLY A 65 -17.03 16.78 -4.00
C GLY A 65 -18.31 16.77 -4.85
N ARG A 66 -19.12 15.71 -4.81
CA ARG A 66 -20.32 15.52 -5.65
C ARG A 66 -21.65 15.97 -4.99
N THR A 67 -21.60 16.93 -4.08
CA THR A 67 -22.80 17.48 -3.39
C THR A 67 -23.10 18.94 -3.72
N HIS A 68 -22.77 19.42 -4.92
CA HIS A 68 -23.28 20.70 -5.41
C HIS A 68 -23.90 20.53 -6.80
#